data_AF-A0A8D0PQY7-F1
#
_entry.id   AF-A0A8D0PQY7-F1
#
_cell.length_a   1.000
_cell.length_b   1.000
_cell.length_c   1.000
_cell.angle_alpha   90.00
_cell.angle_beta   90.00
_cell.angle_gamma   90.00
#
_symmetry.space_group_name_H-M   'P 1'
#
loop_
_entity.id
_entity.type
_entity.pdbx_description
1 polymer ?
#
loop_
_entity_poly.entity_id
_entity_poly.type
_entity_poly.pdbx_seq_one_letter_code
_entity_poly.pdbx_strand_id
1 'polypeptide(L)'
;GASLVALRSVARPATYAHFACCGRFRFRLETVGSIFSRTRDLIRAGVLKEKPLWLDIYNAFPPIREPVFRRPRLRYGKAKAAVQDIFYHEDRIRAKFYSAYGSGPKAFDLFNPNFKSTCQRFVEKYTELQRLGETDEEKLFVEAGKALLAEGVTLRRVGEARTQQEGSPISRKSEPTGIKSQTAVEENQPWKEVPQDQPLEAPEKESKGLPPP
;
A
#
# COMPACT_ATOMS: atom_id res chain seq x y z
N GLY A 1 -72.65 0.18 12.63
CA GLY A 1 -71.50 -0.64 13.08
C GLY A 1 -71.35 -1.81 12.14
N ALA A 2 -70.10 -2.22 11.90
CA ALA A 2 -69.62 -3.26 10.97
C ALA A 2 -69.48 -2.85 9.49
N SER A 3 -68.23 -2.51 9.11
CA SER A 3 -67.71 -2.76 7.76
C SER A 3 -66.44 -3.60 7.91
N LEU A 4 -66.53 -4.85 7.46
CA LEU A 4 -65.44 -5.79 7.29
C LEU A 4 -64.47 -5.25 6.21
N VAL A 5 -63.20 -5.07 6.56
CA VAL A 5 -62.14 -4.85 5.56
C VAL A 5 -61.34 -6.16 5.43
N ALA A 6 -61.42 -6.76 4.25
CA ALA A 6 -60.78 -8.01 3.90
C ALA A 6 -59.25 -7.84 3.79
N LEU A 7 -58.50 -8.60 4.60
CA LEU A 7 -57.06 -8.79 4.47
C LEU A 7 -56.78 -9.74 3.29
N ARG A 8 -56.35 -9.20 2.15
CA ARG A 8 -55.76 -9.99 1.06
C ARG A 8 -54.32 -10.34 1.40
N SER A 9 -54.10 -11.58 1.82
CA SER A 9 -52.79 -12.21 1.94
C SER A 9 -52.16 -12.36 0.55
N VAL A 10 -51.03 -11.66 0.32
CA VAL A 10 -50.22 -11.82 -0.90
C VAL A 10 -49.22 -12.93 -0.65
N ALA A 11 -49.57 -14.15 -1.03
CA ALA A 11 -48.64 -15.28 -1.09
C ALA A 11 -47.65 -15.05 -2.24
N ARG A 12 -46.36 -14.89 -1.93
CA ARG A 12 -45.28 -14.88 -2.93
C ARG A 12 -44.89 -16.35 -3.22
N PRO A 13 -44.88 -16.80 -4.48
CA PRO A 13 -44.41 -18.13 -4.80
C PRO A 13 -42.89 -18.22 -4.59
N ALA A 14 -42.47 -19.24 -3.84
CA ALA A 14 -41.07 -19.63 -3.73
C ALA A 14 -40.59 -20.16 -5.09
N THR A 15 -39.78 -19.38 -5.79
CA THR A 15 -39.11 -19.82 -7.00
C THR A 15 -37.98 -20.77 -6.62
N TYR A 16 -38.25 -22.07 -6.77
CA TYR A 16 -37.26 -23.13 -6.65
C TYR A 16 -36.33 -23.06 -7.86
N ALA A 17 -35.11 -22.57 -7.66
CA ALA A 17 -34.10 -22.52 -8.71
C ALA A 17 -33.62 -23.94 -9.03
N HIS A 18 -34.10 -24.49 -10.14
CA HIS A 18 -33.56 -25.71 -10.73
C HIS A 18 -32.15 -25.42 -11.26
N PHE A 19 -31.12 -25.85 -10.53
CA PHE A 19 -29.75 -25.83 -11.02
C PHE A 19 -29.56 -26.95 -12.05
N ALA A 20 -29.65 -26.59 -13.32
CA ALA A 20 -29.36 -27.48 -14.44
C ALA A 20 -27.89 -27.90 -14.41
N CYS A 21 -27.67 -29.21 -14.19
CA CYS A 21 -26.36 -29.83 -14.24
C CYS A 21 -26.06 -30.25 -15.69
N CYS A 22 -25.50 -29.34 -16.50
CA CYS A 22 -25.06 -29.67 -17.86
C CYS A 22 -23.58 -30.10 -17.87
N GLY A 23 -23.31 -31.20 -18.56
CA GLY A 23 -22.03 -31.93 -18.56
C GLY A 23 -20.85 -31.17 -19.16
N ARG A 24 -20.02 -30.58 -18.29
CA ARG A 24 -18.54 -30.64 -18.29
C ARG A 24 -18.10 -30.00 -16.99
N PHE A 25 -17.65 -30.81 -16.03
CA PHE A 25 -17.59 -30.39 -14.61
C PHE A 25 -16.39 -29.48 -14.33
N ARG A 26 -16.55 -28.18 -14.64
CA ARG A 26 -15.67 -27.11 -14.17
C ARG A 26 -16.49 -26.21 -13.24
N PHE A 27 -16.24 -26.30 -11.93
CA PHE A 27 -16.95 -25.51 -10.93
C PHE A 27 -16.45 -24.05 -10.94
N ARG A 28 -17.09 -23.21 -11.75
CA ARG A 28 -16.83 -21.76 -11.86
C ARG A 28 -17.76 -20.95 -10.95
N LEU A 29 -17.74 -21.27 -9.65
CA LEU A 29 -18.51 -20.56 -8.63
C LEU A 29 -17.59 -19.75 -7.72
N GLU A 30 -17.02 -18.66 -8.21
CA GLU A 30 -16.06 -17.84 -7.45
C GLU A 30 -16.66 -17.18 -6.22
N THR A 31 -17.97 -16.93 -6.20
CA THR A 31 -18.66 -16.24 -5.10
C THR A 31 -18.99 -17.15 -3.92
N VAL A 32 -18.90 -18.47 -4.11
CA VAL A 32 -19.31 -19.47 -3.11
C VAL A 32 -18.08 -20.07 -2.44
N GLY A 33 -17.88 -19.73 -1.16
CA GLY A 33 -16.82 -20.30 -0.32
C GLY A 33 -15.41 -20.02 -0.86
N SER A 34 -14.48 -20.91 -0.53
CA SER A 34 -13.11 -20.87 -1.05
C SER A 34 -12.89 -21.94 -2.11
N ILE A 35 -11.76 -21.89 -2.82
CA ILE A 35 -11.35 -22.99 -3.70
C ILE A 35 -11.11 -24.28 -2.91
N PHE A 36 -10.59 -24.17 -1.70
CA PHE A 36 -10.23 -25.31 -0.86
C PHE A 36 -11.47 -26.08 -0.41
N SER A 37 -12.46 -25.38 0.14
CA SER A 37 -13.71 -26.00 0.59
C SER A 37 -14.43 -26.68 -0.57
N ARG A 38 -14.53 -26.00 -1.72
CA ARG A 38 -15.17 -26.53 -2.93
C ARG A 38 -14.45 -27.78 -3.44
N THR A 39 -13.13 -27.74 -3.59
CA THR A 39 -12.36 -28.89 -4.08
C THR A 39 -12.46 -30.08 -3.11
N ARG A 40 -12.37 -29.83 -1.80
CA ARG A 40 -12.52 -30.87 -0.78
C ARG A 40 -13.90 -31.54 -0.83
N ASP A 41 -14.95 -30.75 -0.93
CA ASP A 41 -16.32 -31.27 -0.94
C ASP A 41 -16.63 -32.01 -2.25
N LEU A 42 -16.04 -31.60 -3.37
CA LEU A 42 -16.12 -32.30 -4.66
C LEU A 42 -15.41 -33.65 -4.66
N ILE A 43 -14.24 -33.74 -4.01
CA ILE A 43 -13.53 -35.00 -3.82
C ILE A 43 -14.36 -35.92 -2.91
N ARG A 44 -14.92 -35.38 -1.83
CA ARG A 44 -15.77 -36.14 -0.90
C ARG A 44 -17.05 -36.66 -1.56
N ALA A 45 -17.65 -35.89 -2.45
CA ALA A 45 -18.82 -36.30 -3.24
C ALA A 45 -18.48 -37.28 -4.38
N GLY A 46 -17.19 -37.59 -4.62
CA GLY A 46 -16.74 -38.46 -5.69
C GLY A 46 -16.87 -37.86 -7.09
N VAL A 47 -17.20 -36.58 -7.19
CA VAL A 47 -17.36 -35.89 -8.48
C VAL A 47 -16.00 -35.56 -9.08
N LEU A 48 -15.04 -35.19 -8.24
CA LEU A 48 -13.64 -35.00 -8.62
C LEU A 48 -12.84 -36.26 -8.24
N LYS A 49 -12.53 -37.10 -9.23
CA LYS A 49 -11.81 -38.37 -9.02
C LYS A 49 -10.31 -38.17 -8.76
N GLU A 50 -9.72 -37.18 -9.43
CA GLU A 50 -8.30 -36.87 -9.33
C GLU A 50 -8.08 -35.71 -8.35
N LYS A 51 -7.26 -35.96 -7.34
CA LYS A 51 -6.87 -34.94 -6.37
C LYS A 51 -5.87 -33.97 -7.00
N PRO A 52 -6.11 -32.65 -6.96
CA PRO A 52 -5.16 -31.70 -7.52
C PRO A 52 -3.90 -31.60 -6.64
N LEU A 53 -2.75 -31.42 -7.28
CA LEU A 53 -1.43 -31.41 -6.64
C LEU A 53 -1.32 -30.39 -5.50
N TRP A 54 -1.94 -29.21 -5.66
CA TRP A 54 -1.86 -28.14 -4.67
C TRP A 54 -2.67 -28.42 -3.39
N LEU A 55 -3.59 -29.38 -3.38
CA LEU A 55 -4.47 -29.62 -2.23
C LEU A 55 -3.69 -30.10 -1.01
N ASP A 56 -2.67 -30.93 -1.22
CA ASP A 56 -1.81 -31.41 -0.14
C ASP A 56 -0.96 -30.30 0.46
N ILE A 57 -0.42 -29.44 -0.40
CA ILE A 57 0.35 -28.26 0.02
C ILE A 57 -0.55 -27.34 0.86
N TYR A 58 -1.79 -27.11 0.41
CA TYR A 58 -2.75 -26.28 1.15
C TYR A 58 -3.15 -26.89 2.51
N ASN A 59 -3.30 -28.22 2.59
CA ASN A 59 -3.58 -28.91 3.85
C ASN A 59 -2.42 -28.82 4.84
N ALA A 60 -1.18 -28.94 4.35
CA ALA A 60 0.01 -28.84 5.18
C ALA A 60 0.24 -27.41 5.68
N PHE A 61 0.05 -26.42 4.81
CA PHE A 61 0.33 -25.02 5.09
C PHE A 61 -0.87 -24.14 4.73
N PRO A 62 -1.96 -24.18 5.54
CA PRO A 62 -3.12 -23.35 5.28
C PRO A 62 -2.81 -21.86 5.49
N PRO A 63 -3.40 -20.95 4.68
CA PRO A 63 -3.22 -19.52 4.87
C PRO A 63 -3.95 -19.04 6.14
N ILE A 64 -3.44 -17.97 6.77
CA ILE A 64 -4.04 -17.36 7.98
C ILE A 64 -5.52 -17.02 7.77
N ARG A 65 -5.85 -16.55 6.56
CA ARG A 65 -7.22 -16.24 6.16
C ARG A 65 -7.58 -17.00 4.91
N GLU A 66 -8.71 -17.70 4.98
CA GLU A 66 -9.24 -18.44 3.85
C GLU A 66 -9.68 -17.47 2.71
N PRO A 67 -9.35 -17.79 1.44
CA PRO A 67 -9.69 -16.95 0.29
C PRO A 67 -11.18 -17.11 -0.08
N VAL A 68 -12.04 -16.55 0.75
CA VAL A 68 -13.49 -16.47 0.54
C VAL A 68 -13.83 -15.16 -0.15
N PHE A 69 -14.64 -15.22 -1.20
CA PHE A 69 -15.17 -14.04 -1.85
C PHE A 69 -15.97 -13.19 -0.86
N ARG A 70 -15.59 -11.92 -0.69
CA ARG A 70 -16.35 -10.94 0.09
C ARG A 70 -16.64 -9.75 -0.77
N ARG A 71 -17.92 -9.46 -0.99
CA ARG A 71 -18.35 -8.27 -1.73
C ARG A 71 -17.95 -7.00 -0.94
N PRO A 72 -17.11 -6.10 -1.50
CA PRO A 72 -16.83 -4.82 -0.87
C PRO A 72 -18.13 -4.03 -0.73
N ARG A 73 -18.46 -3.62 0.49
CA ARG A 73 -19.64 -2.78 0.78
C ARG A 73 -19.17 -1.35 1.07
N LEU A 74 -19.87 -0.38 0.49
CA LEU A 74 -19.63 1.02 0.83
C LEU A 74 -20.07 1.27 2.28
N ARG A 75 -19.32 2.12 2.98
CA ARG A 75 -19.63 2.57 4.34
C ARG A 75 -20.55 3.79 4.25
N TYR A 76 -21.67 3.76 4.96
CA TYR A 76 -22.64 4.86 5.02
C TYR A 76 -22.78 5.39 6.46
N GLY A 77 -23.34 6.60 6.59
CA GLY A 77 -23.59 7.23 7.90
C GLY A 77 -22.29 7.57 8.63
N LYS A 78 -22.18 7.14 9.90
CA LYS A 78 -21.03 7.44 10.78
C LYS A 78 -19.90 6.42 10.68
N ALA A 79 -19.97 5.46 9.74
CA ALA A 79 -18.97 4.41 9.60
C ALA A 79 -17.67 4.95 8.98
N LYS A 80 -16.61 5.05 9.80
CA LYS A 80 -15.26 5.44 9.38
C LYS A 80 -14.36 4.21 9.18
N ALA A 81 -13.25 4.40 8.48
CA ALA A 81 -12.20 3.38 8.44
C ALA A 81 -11.57 3.23 9.83
N ALA A 82 -11.11 2.02 10.18
CA ALA A 82 -10.45 1.75 11.45
C ALA A 82 -8.94 2.11 11.44
N VAL A 83 -8.44 2.66 10.32
CA VAL A 83 -7.04 3.05 10.17
C VAL A 83 -6.86 4.41 10.82
N GLN A 84 -5.89 4.51 11.73
CA GLN A 84 -5.51 5.75 12.40
C GLN A 84 -4.37 6.44 11.65
N ASP A 85 -4.30 7.77 11.77
CA ASP A 85 -3.18 8.54 11.24
C ASP A 85 -1.92 8.26 12.06
N ILE A 86 -0.78 8.11 11.38
CA ILE A 86 0.50 7.81 12.01
C ILE A 86 1.26 9.12 12.22
N PHE A 87 1.43 9.52 13.49
CA PHE A 87 2.19 10.70 13.89
C PHE A 87 3.23 10.36 14.94
N TYR A 88 4.42 10.93 14.79
CA TYR A 88 5.51 10.78 15.75
C TYR A 88 5.81 12.09 16.48
N HIS A 89 6.56 12.01 17.58
CA HIS A 89 6.90 13.19 18.38
C HIS A 89 7.81 14.16 17.61
N GLU A 90 8.71 13.62 16.78
CA GLU A 90 9.58 14.42 15.92
C GLU A 90 8.81 15.20 14.86
N ASP A 91 7.60 14.81 14.48
CA ASP A 91 6.84 15.50 13.43
C ASP A 91 6.45 16.91 13.86
N ARG A 92 6.33 17.16 15.18
CA ARG A 92 6.18 18.51 15.74
C ARG A 92 7.40 19.39 15.45
N ILE A 93 8.59 18.81 15.59
CA ILE A 93 9.88 19.48 15.35
C ILE A 93 10.06 19.72 13.84
N ARG A 94 9.75 18.70 13.02
CA ARG A 94 9.80 18.79 11.55
C ARG A 94 8.86 19.87 11.03
N ALA A 95 7.64 19.96 11.56
CA ALA A 95 6.69 21.00 11.19
C ALA A 95 7.27 22.40 11.45
N LYS A 96 7.82 22.65 12.65
CA LYS A 96 8.50 23.92 12.98
C LYS A 96 9.68 24.21 12.06
N PHE A 97 10.51 23.21 11.77
CA PHE A 97 11.65 23.35 10.87
C PHE A 97 11.22 23.75 9.46
N TYR A 98 10.24 23.06 8.88
CA TYR A 98 9.74 23.36 7.54
C TYR A 98 9.00 24.69 7.48
N SER A 99 8.32 25.12 8.55
CA SER A 99 7.72 26.46 8.63
C SER A 99 8.78 27.57 8.67
N ALA A 100 9.91 27.35 9.36
CA ALA A 100 10.94 28.37 9.52
C ALA A 100 11.94 28.44 8.34
N TYR A 101 12.44 27.30 7.90
CA TYR A 101 13.53 27.18 6.92
C TYR A 101 13.10 26.62 5.56
N GLY A 102 11.91 25.99 5.49
CA GLY A 102 11.41 25.37 4.26
C GLY A 102 12.19 24.11 3.88
N SER A 103 12.14 23.77 2.59
CA SER A 103 12.94 22.66 2.05
C SER A 103 14.41 23.07 2.00
N GLY A 104 15.26 22.26 2.62
CA GLY A 104 16.70 22.50 2.66
C GLY A 104 17.37 22.42 1.28
N PRO A 105 18.63 22.87 1.17
CA PRO A 105 19.38 22.86 -0.09
C PRO A 105 19.78 21.45 -0.53
N LYS A 106 19.90 20.51 0.42
CA LYS A 106 20.21 19.12 0.14
C LYS A 106 18.94 18.40 -0.33
N ALA A 107 18.93 17.97 -1.58
CA ALA A 107 17.86 17.13 -2.13
C ALA A 107 17.75 15.82 -1.35
N PHE A 108 16.53 15.29 -1.25
CA PHE A 108 16.28 13.99 -0.64
C PHE A 108 16.76 12.89 -1.58
N ASP A 109 17.56 11.97 -1.04
CA ASP A 109 17.89 10.72 -1.71
C ASP A 109 17.08 9.60 -1.05
N LEU A 110 16.07 9.12 -1.77
CA LEU A 110 15.16 8.08 -1.30
C LEU A 110 15.66 6.65 -1.61
N PHE A 111 16.73 6.51 -2.40
CA PHE A 111 17.31 5.19 -2.70
C PHE A 111 18.16 4.66 -1.54
N ASN A 112 18.78 5.58 -0.81
CA ASN A 112 19.62 5.25 0.33
C ASN A 112 18.78 5.15 1.62
N PRO A 113 18.65 3.96 2.24
CA PRO A 113 17.83 3.78 3.45
C PRO A 113 18.38 4.55 4.66
N ASN A 114 19.69 4.82 4.67
CA ASN A 114 20.38 5.53 5.75
C ASN A 114 20.56 7.02 5.46
N PHE A 115 19.81 7.59 4.50
CA PHE A 115 19.96 8.98 4.14
C PHE A 115 19.47 9.91 5.25
N LYS A 116 20.40 10.65 5.85
CA LYS A 116 20.10 11.72 6.79
C LYS A 116 19.88 13.03 6.03
N SER A 117 18.64 13.50 6.03
CA SER A 117 18.27 14.84 5.55
C SER A 117 18.73 15.91 6.53
N THR A 118 18.77 17.17 6.09
CA THR A 118 19.11 18.31 6.97
C THR A 118 18.12 18.43 8.13
N CYS A 119 16.83 18.23 7.85
CA CYS A 119 15.77 18.19 8.86
C CYS A 119 15.97 17.02 9.84
N GLN A 120 16.40 15.84 9.36
CA GLN A 120 16.67 14.71 10.26
C GLN A 120 17.85 15.00 11.20
N ARG A 121 18.94 15.61 10.70
CA ARG A 121 20.07 16.04 11.54
C ARG A 121 19.63 17.08 12.57
N PHE A 122 18.75 18.00 12.19
CA PHE A 122 18.15 18.97 13.12
C PHE A 122 17.40 18.29 14.26
N VAL A 123 16.55 17.30 13.95
CA VAL A 123 15.79 16.54 14.93
C VAL A 123 16.71 15.76 15.88
N GLU A 124 17.77 15.14 15.36
CA GLU A 124 18.77 14.43 16.17
C GLU A 124 19.41 15.39 17.19
N LYS A 125 19.86 16.57 16.74
CA LYS A 125 20.43 17.60 17.63
C LYS A 125 19.44 18.14 18.63
N TYR A 126 18.21 18.42 18.22
CA TYR A 126 17.16 18.84 19.12
C TYR A 126 16.91 17.80 20.21
N THR A 127 16.90 16.51 19.85
CA THR A 127 16.68 15.41 20.80
C THR A 127 17.86 15.22 21.74
N GLU A 128 19.10 15.42 21.26
CA GLU A 128 20.30 15.43 22.09
C GLU A 128 20.22 16.53 23.16
N LEU A 129 19.87 17.76 22.78
CA LEU A 129 19.71 18.88 23.72
C LEU A 129 18.55 18.68 24.70
N GLN A 130 17.44 18.11 24.22
CA GLN A 130 16.30 17.77 25.08
C GLN A 130 16.68 16.74 26.16
N ARG A 131 17.56 15.80 25.85
CA ARG A 131 18.08 14.82 26.82
C ARG A 131 19.02 15.46 27.85
N LEU A 132 19.70 16.55 27.50
CA LEU A 132 20.60 17.27 28.39
C LEU A 132 19.88 18.16 29.41
N GLY A 133 18.56 18.33 29.29
CA GLY A 133 17.72 18.95 30.31
C GLY A 133 17.26 20.39 30.00
N GLU A 134 17.42 20.85 28.77
CA GLU A 134 16.81 22.11 28.33
C GLU A 134 15.30 21.92 28.16
N THR A 135 14.48 22.70 28.89
CA THR A 135 13.02 22.55 28.90
C THR A 135 12.31 23.44 27.89
N ASP A 136 12.94 24.54 27.46
CA ASP A 136 12.28 25.56 26.65
C ASP A 136 12.41 25.24 25.15
N GLU A 137 11.28 24.93 24.50
CA GLU A 137 11.24 24.54 23.08
C GLU A 137 11.85 25.58 22.13
N GLU A 138 11.69 26.87 22.44
CA GLU A 138 12.23 27.96 21.61
C GLU A 138 13.75 28.07 21.73
N LYS A 139 14.29 27.89 22.94
CA LYS A 139 15.75 27.90 23.18
C LYS A 139 16.40 26.69 22.51
N LEU A 140 15.83 25.51 22.73
CA LEU A 140 16.22 24.26 22.07
C LEU A 140 16.27 24.40 20.55
N PHE A 141 15.25 25.04 19.96
CA PHE A 141 15.18 25.23 18.51
C PHE A 141 16.31 26.15 17.98
N VAL A 142 16.57 27.24 18.69
CA VAL A 142 17.64 28.19 18.32
C VAL A 142 19.02 27.56 18.51
N GLU A 143 19.23 26.81 19.59
CA GLU A 143 20.49 26.13 19.89
C GLU A 143 20.78 24.99 18.92
N ALA A 144 19.77 24.18 18.59
CA ALA A 144 19.88 23.17 17.53
C ALA A 144 20.21 23.81 16.17
N GLY A 145 19.64 24.99 15.88
CA GLY A 145 19.96 25.76 14.68
C GLY A 145 21.42 26.22 14.65
N LYS A 146 21.93 26.73 15.78
CA LYS A 146 23.35 27.12 15.93
C LYS A 146 24.29 25.92 15.80
N ALA A 147 23.94 24.78 16.38
CA ALA A 147 24.70 23.54 16.27
C ALA A 147 24.80 23.06 14.80
N LEU A 148 23.70 23.12 14.04
CA LEU A 148 23.75 22.78 12.61
C LEU A 148 24.58 23.74 11.77
N LEU A 149 24.59 25.03 12.11
CA LEU A 149 25.46 26.00 11.46
C LEU A 149 26.95 25.71 11.76
N ALA A 150 27.27 25.28 12.99
CA ALA A 150 28.61 24.84 13.35
C ALA A 150 29.05 23.56 12.59
N GLU A 151 28.10 22.68 12.23
CA GLU A 151 28.34 21.53 11.35
C GLU A 151 28.48 21.91 9.85
N GLY A 152 28.33 23.18 9.50
CA GLY A 152 28.46 23.69 8.13
C GLY A 152 27.23 23.51 7.25
N VAL A 153 26.04 23.25 7.82
CA VAL A 153 24.78 23.17 7.05
C VAL A 153 24.21 24.57 6.84
N THR A 154 23.91 24.93 5.58
CA THR A 154 23.30 26.23 5.27
C THR A 154 21.79 26.22 5.53
N LEU A 155 21.36 27.00 6.53
CA LEU A 155 19.95 27.21 6.87
C LEU A 155 19.49 28.59 6.38
N ARG A 156 18.61 28.63 5.37
CA ARG A 156 18.02 29.88 4.85
C ARG A 156 16.62 30.04 5.43
N ARG A 157 16.38 31.08 6.23
CA ARG A 157 15.06 31.35 6.81
C ARG A 157 14.13 31.93 5.74
N VAL A 158 12.89 31.43 5.66
CA VAL A 158 11.92 31.76 4.60
C VAL A 158 11.46 33.23 4.65
N GLY A 159 11.68 33.94 5.77
CA GLY A 159 11.35 35.36 5.94
C GLY A 159 12.44 36.36 5.56
N GLU A 160 13.72 36.04 5.77
CA GLU A 160 14.83 37.00 5.63
C GLU A 160 15.27 37.19 4.17
N ALA A 161 15.01 36.19 3.33
CA ALA A 161 15.52 36.20 1.97
C ALA A 161 14.66 36.98 0.96
N ARG A 162 13.59 37.65 1.42
CA ARG A 162 12.82 38.61 0.62
C ARG A 162 13.39 40.03 0.69
N THR A 163 14.26 40.34 1.65
CA THR A 163 14.72 41.71 1.92
C THR A 163 15.98 42.13 1.13
N GLN A 164 16.49 41.28 0.23
CA GLN A 164 17.64 41.61 -0.63
C GLN A 164 17.35 41.53 -2.14
N GLN A 165 16.08 41.39 -2.52
CA GLN A 165 15.63 41.55 -3.90
C GLN A 165 14.41 42.48 -3.93
N GLU A 166 14.62 43.76 -3.64
CA GLU A 166 13.70 44.80 -4.12
C GLU A 166 14.05 45.14 -5.57
N GLY A 167 13.21 44.66 -6.48
CA GLY A 167 13.29 44.92 -7.91
C GLY A 167 12.17 44.21 -8.67
N SER A 168 11.00 44.86 -8.70
CA SER A 168 9.84 44.62 -9.59
C SER A 168 8.72 43.66 -9.10
N PRO A 169 7.44 44.10 -9.08
CA PRO A 169 6.32 43.33 -8.57
C PRO A 169 5.70 42.47 -9.67
N ILE A 170 5.85 41.15 -9.59
CA ILE A 170 5.02 40.21 -10.35
C ILE A 170 3.93 39.65 -9.42
N SER A 171 2.75 40.22 -9.62
CA SER A 171 1.44 39.74 -9.19
C SER A 171 1.33 38.21 -9.33
N ARG A 172 1.29 37.49 -8.21
CA ARG A 172 0.91 36.07 -8.18
C ARG A 172 -0.59 35.97 -7.97
N LYS A 173 -1.33 35.99 -9.08
CA LYS A 173 -2.69 35.47 -9.13
C LYS A 173 -2.59 33.95 -9.17
N SER A 174 -2.92 33.29 -8.07
CA SER A 174 -3.03 31.83 -8.00
C SER A 174 -4.40 31.39 -8.52
N GLU A 175 -4.42 30.70 -9.65
CA GLU A 175 -5.53 29.82 -10.03
C GLU A 175 -5.04 28.36 -10.06
N PRO A 176 -5.90 27.40 -9.65
CA PRO A 176 -5.53 26.00 -9.53
C PRO A 176 -5.71 25.28 -10.88
N THR A 177 -4.61 24.87 -11.50
CA THR A 177 -4.69 23.98 -12.67
C THR A 177 -5.00 22.57 -12.18
N GLY A 178 -6.27 22.18 -12.32
CA GLY A 178 -6.74 20.82 -12.15
C GLY A 178 -6.07 19.87 -13.15
N ILE A 179 -5.54 18.78 -12.61
CA ILE A 179 -5.04 17.62 -13.34
C ILE A 179 -6.23 17.01 -14.11
N LYS A 180 -6.28 17.22 -15.42
CA LYS A 180 -7.20 16.52 -16.32
C LYS A 180 -6.57 15.19 -16.73
N SER A 181 -7.09 14.10 -16.17
CA SER A 181 -6.85 12.74 -16.64
C SER A 181 -7.44 12.59 -18.05
N GLN A 182 -6.61 12.35 -19.06
CA GLN A 182 -7.10 11.90 -20.36
C GLN A 182 -7.37 10.39 -20.30
N THR A 183 -8.65 10.05 -20.38
CA THR A 183 -9.13 8.71 -20.71
C THR A 183 -9.74 8.81 -22.10
N ALA A 184 -9.10 8.21 -23.10
CA ALA A 184 -9.73 7.80 -24.35
C ALA A 184 -8.94 6.63 -24.92
N VAL A 185 -9.69 5.60 -25.26
CA VAL A 185 -9.29 4.27 -25.73
C VAL A 185 -8.75 4.37 -27.14
N GLU A 186 -7.62 3.72 -27.43
CA GLU A 186 -7.34 3.17 -28.75
C GLU A 186 -6.81 1.74 -28.58
N GLU A 187 -7.60 0.82 -29.11
CA GLU A 187 -7.47 -0.62 -29.03
C GLU A 187 -6.60 -1.13 -30.18
N ASN A 188 -5.78 -2.15 -29.88
CA ASN A 188 -5.19 -3.13 -30.79
C ASN A 188 -3.93 -2.75 -31.59
N GLN A 189 -2.80 -3.38 -31.22
CA GLN A 189 -2.18 -4.43 -32.04
C GLN A 189 -1.13 -5.26 -31.24
N PRO A 190 -0.85 -6.51 -31.68
CA PRO A 190 -0.44 -7.61 -30.81
C PRO A 190 1.08 -7.71 -30.57
N TRP A 191 1.41 -8.18 -29.38
CA TRP A 191 2.77 -8.46 -28.90
C TRP A 191 3.47 -9.46 -29.83
N LYS A 192 4.54 -9.01 -30.51
CA LYS A 192 5.50 -9.91 -31.16
C LYS A 192 6.32 -10.61 -30.08
N GLU A 193 6.28 -11.93 -30.14
CA GLU A 193 7.06 -12.86 -29.34
C GLU A 193 8.56 -12.60 -29.50
N VAL A 194 9.26 -12.54 -28.37
CA VAL A 194 10.72 -12.60 -28.29
C VAL A 194 11.08 -14.06 -28.06
N PRO A 195 11.81 -14.74 -28.97
CA PRO A 195 12.31 -16.08 -28.70
C PRO A 195 13.51 -16.01 -27.72
N GLN A 196 13.31 -16.51 -26.51
CA GLN A 196 14.42 -17.03 -25.70
C GLN A 196 14.30 -18.54 -25.72
N ASP A 197 15.31 -19.20 -26.30
CA ASP A 197 15.85 -20.49 -25.83
C ASP A 197 17.13 -20.81 -26.62
N GLN A 198 18.29 -20.66 -25.96
CA GLN A 198 19.49 -21.44 -26.24
C GLN A 198 19.99 -22.01 -24.90
N PRO A 199 20.03 -23.34 -24.74
CA PRO A 199 20.69 -23.97 -23.61
C PRO A 199 22.21 -23.88 -23.77
N LEU A 200 22.89 -23.22 -22.83
CA LEU A 200 24.33 -23.33 -22.65
C LEU A 200 24.61 -24.64 -21.88
N GLU A 201 25.32 -25.55 -22.53
CA GLU A 201 25.73 -26.82 -21.96
C GLU A 201 26.61 -26.68 -20.71
N ALA A 202 26.35 -27.54 -19.73
CA ALA A 202 27.22 -27.77 -18.58
C ALA A 202 28.34 -28.76 -18.97
N PRO A 203 29.59 -28.58 -18.50
CA PRO A 203 30.60 -29.61 -18.65
C PRO A 203 30.42 -30.72 -17.60
N GLU A 204 30.26 -31.96 -18.04
CA GLU A 204 30.27 -33.14 -17.18
C GLU A 204 31.68 -33.51 -16.69
N LYS A 205 31.78 -33.68 -15.37
CA LYS A 205 32.48 -34.75 -14.61
C LYS A 205 33.90 -35.20 -15.02
N GLU A 206 34.83 -35.06 -14.08
CA GLU A 206 35.82 -36.12 -13.80
C GLU A 206 35.93 -36.36 -12.28
N SER A 207 35.37 -37.49 -11.83
CA SER A 207 35.53 -38.03 -10.48
C SER A 207 36.57 -39.15 -10.52
N LYS A 208 37.71 -38.98 -9.82
CA LYS A 208 38.62 -40.08 -9.48
C LYS A 208 38.59 -40.32 -7.98
N GLY A 209 38.29 -41.57 -7.62
CA GLY A 209 37.96 -42.02 -6.28
C GLY A 209 39.15 -42.22 -5.34
N LEU A 210 38.80 -42.36 -4.07
CA LEU A 210 39.64 -42.80 -2.96
C LEU A 210 39.72 -44.35 -2.92
N PRO A 211 40.79 -44.91 -2.34
CA PRO A 211 40.70 -46.17 -1.60
C PRO A 211 40.99 -45.99 -0.08
N PRO A 212 40.41 -46.82 0.81
CA PRO A 212 40.49 -46.68 2.27
C PRO A 212 41.58 -47.57 2.92
N PRO A 213 41.92 -47.35 4.20
CA PRO A 213 42.33 -48.40 5.13
C PRO A 213 41.13 -49.15 5.74
#